data_AF-A0A723Z6C8-F1
#
_entry.id   AF-A0A723Z6C8-F1
#
_cell.length_a   1.000
_cell.length_b   1.000
_cell.length_c   1.000
_cell.angle_alpha   90.00
_cell.angle_beta   90.00
_cell.angle_gamma   90.00
#
_symmetry.space_group_name_H-M   'P 1'
#
loop_
_entity.id
_entity.type
_entity.pdbx_description
1 polymer ?
#
loop_
_entity_poly.entity_id
_entity_poly.type
_entity_poly.pdbx_seq_one_letter_code
_entity_poly.pdbx_strand_id
1 'polypeptide(L)'
;MPEGILIDYNDGRPVMAITAGLRAPSFCASFSGNGTGANQFRVDTPLTPGSTVFVLPTRPVDIQEFADNQTWIVLPIYMTSVTRNGDSGVTVNGTNRGNYQRIPNWAGTVFEILPAATYNEGLLVSNSTDFTAISNQARLMTCAYVGTVTVNGSMALPVTGIPFGKWNNNNVSVGFDGTNIIVRDISYSGRDDVSESVTMELVIFNNTAPVAGDG
;
A
#
# COMPACT_ATOMS: atom_id res chain seq x y z
N MET A 1 23.00 19.99 -12.31
CA MET A 1 21.71 19.96 -11.59
C MET A 1 20.93 18.78 -12.14
N PRO A 2 20.19 18.00 -11.33
CA PRO A 2 19.30 16.99 -11.89
C PRO A 2 18.28 17.70 -12.79
N GLU A 3 18.24 17.35 -14.07
CA GLU A 3 17.25 17.86 -15.01
C GLU A 3 15.89 17.23 -14.67
N GLY A 4 14.81 18.03 -14.65
CA GLY A 4 13.50 17.59 -14.18
C GLY A 4 12.38 18.62 -14.29
N ILE A 5 11.15 18.20 -13.97
CA ILE A 5 9.96 19.07 -13.90
C ILE A 5 9.77 19.51 -12.45
N LEU A 6 9.67 20.82 -12.23
CA LEU A 6 9.27 21.37 -10.93
C LEU A 6 7.80 21.76 -11.00
N ILE A 7 7.00 21.24 -10.06
CA ILE A 7 5.59 21.56 -9.92
C ILE A 7 5.45 22.39 -8.64
N ASP A 8 5.08 23.65 -8.83
CA ASP A 8 4.65 24.55 -7.78
C ASP A 8 3.13 24.60 -7.75
N TYR A 9 2.54 24.26 -6.61
CA TYR A 9 1.10 24.20 -6.43
C TYR A 9 0.49 25.55 -6.05
N ASN A 10 1.30 26.59 -5.79
CA ASN A 10 0.86 27.91 -5.32
C ASN A 10 -0.02 27.89 -4.05
N ASP A 11 -0.03 26.79 -3.28
CA ASP A 11 -0.86 26.58 -2.09
C ASP A 11 -0.03 26.62 -0.78
N GLY A 12 1.23 27.01 -0.86
CA GLY A 12 2.17 27.09 0.27
C GLY A 12 2.78 25.75 0.69
N ARG A 13 2.45 24.63 0.03
CA ARG A 13 3.09 23.33 0.26
C ARG A 13 4.48 23.27 -0.42
N PRO A 14 5.37 22.36 0.02
CA PRO A 14 6.66 22.17 -0.64
C PRO A 14 6.50 21.85 -2.13
N VAL A 15 7.34 22.48 -2.97
CA VAL A 15 7.38 22.20 -4.41
C VAL A 15 7.74 20.75 -4.67
N MET A 16 7.11 20.14 -5.67
CA MET A 16 7.44 18.78 -6.11
C MET A 16 8.48 18.85 -7.23
N ALA A 17 9.59 18.14 -7.08
CA ALA A 17 10.61 17.99 -8.12
C ALA A 17 10.58 16.58 -8.71
N ILE A 18 10.09 16.45 -9.93
CA ILE A 18 10.18 15.21 -10.71
C ILE A 18 11.54 15.20 -11.41
N THR A 19 12.50 14.47 -10.84
CA THR A 19 13.86 14.33 -11.36
C THR A 19 14.02 13.07 -12.21
N ALA A 20 15.10 13.01 -13.00
CA ALA A 20 15.43 11.85 -13.82
C ALA A 20 15.46 10.54 -13.01
N GLY A 21 14.79 9.51 -13.53
CA GLY A 21 14.77 8.15 -12.93
C GLY A 21 13.64 7.90 -11.94
N LEU A 22 12.85 8.91 -11.56
CA LEU A 22 11.62 8.68 -10.77
C LEU A 22 10.60 7.91 -11.61
N ARG A 23 10.01 6.87 -11.00
CA ARG A 23 8.98 6.03 -11.59
C ARG A 23 7.83 5.90 -10.62
N ALA A 24 6.62 6.17 -11.11
CA ALA A 24 5.41 5.96 -10.32
C ALA A 24 5.06 4.47 -10.28
N PRO A 25 4.65 3.93 -9.12
CA PRO A 25 4.01 2.64 -9.05
C PRO A 25 2.72 2.61 -9.86
N SER A 26 2.55 1.54 -10.63
CA SER A 26 1.32 1.19 -11.32
C SER A 26 0.55 0.17 -10.48
N PHE A 27 -0.73 0.43 -10.24
CA PHE A 27 -1.64 -0.52 -9.63
C PHE A 27 -1.85 -1.73 -10.56
N CYS A 28 -1.83 -2.93 -9.98
CA CYS A 28 -2.08 -4.18 -10.71
C CYS A 28 -3.38 -4.86 -10.24
N ALA A 29 -3.51 -5.13 -8.93
CA ALA A 29 -4.68 -5.80 -8.37
C ALA A 29 -4.75 -5.62 -6.84
N SER A 30 -5.96 -5.67 -6.29
CA SER A 30 -6.18 -5.87 -4.86
C SER A 30 -6.57 -7.32 -4.61
N PHE A 31 -6.20 -7.85 -3.45
CA PHE A 31 -6.59 -9.19 -3.01
C PHE A 31 -7.06 -9.17 -1.56
N SER A 32 -8.02 -10.04 -1.25
CA SER A 32 -8.49 -10.28 0.12
C SER A 32 -9.17 -11.64 0.18
N GLY A 33 -8.87 -12.43 1.20
CA GLY A 33 -9.56 -13.69 1.46
C GLY A 33 -8.63 -14.80 1.90
N ASN A 34 -9.04 -16.04 1.64
CA ASN A 34 -8.26 -17.22 1.94
C ASN A 34 -7.20 -17.47 0.86
N GLY A 35 -6.02 -17.90 1.31
CA GLY A 35 -4.91 -18.30 0.46
C GLY A 35 -5.24 -19.50 -0.41
N THR A 36 -4.37 -19.73 -1.38
CA THR A 36 -4.54 -20.75 -2.42
C THR A 36 -3.70 -21.99 -2.15
N GLY A 37 -2.86 -21.97 -1.13
CA GLY A 37 -1.99 -23.07 -0.76
C GLY A 37 -1.51 -22.97 0.68
N ALA A 38 -0.74 -23.97 1.10
CA ALA A 38 -0.15 -24.01 2.44
C ALA A 38 0.76 -22.79 2.68
N ASN A 39 0.30 -21.89 3.54
CA ASN A 39 0.91 -20.59 3.87
C ASN A 39 1.20 -19.72 2.65
N GLN A 40 0.35 -19.82 1.60
CA GLN A 40 0.52 -19.09 0.36
C GLN A 40 -0.80 -18.48 -0.12
N PHE A 41 -0.69 -17.31 -0.75
CA PHE A 41 -1.79 -16.63 -1.42
C PHE A 41 -1.35 -16.26 -2.84
N ARG A 42 -2.01 -16.82 -3.84
CA ARG A 42 -1.79 -16.46 -5.25
C ARG A 42 -2.72 -15.33 -5.67
N VAL A 43 -2.15 -14.31 -6.30
CA VAL A 43 -2.87 -13.19 -6.90
C VAL A 43 -2.61 -13.25 -8.39
N ASP A 44 -3.63 -13.63 -9.17
CA ASP A 44 -3.57 -13.61 -10.63
C ASP A 44 -3.89 -12.20 -11.13
N THR A 45 -2.93 -11.59 -11.81
CA THR A 45 -3.07 -10.26 -12.42
C THR A 45 -2.05 -10.11 -13.55
N PRO A 46 -2.42 -9.52 -14.71
CA PRO A 46 -1.46 -9.27 -15.76
C PRO A 46 -0.38 -8.29 -15.27
N LEU A 47 0.88 -8.65 -15.48
CA LEU A 47 2.03 -7.82 -15.14
C LEU A 47 2.80 -7.44 -16.40
N THR A 48 3.47 -6.29 -16.35
CA THR A 48 4.29 -5.82 -17.48
C THR A 48 5.62 -6.58 -17.50
N PRO A 49 6.04 -7.17 -18.64
CA PRO A 49 7.33 -7.84 -18.73
C PRO A 49 8.49 -6.93 -18.28
N GLY A 50 9.37 -7.46 -17.42
CA GLY A 50 10.53 -6.72 -16.91
C GLY A 50 10.25 -5.70 -15.80
N SER A 51 9.00 -5.51 -15.36
CA SER A 51 8.68 -4.64 -14.22
C SER A 51 9.20 -5.19 -12.89
N THR A 52 9.37 -4.31 -11.90
CA THR A 52 9.63 -4.73 -10.52
C THR A 52 8.33 -4.73 -9.74
N VAL A 53 7.98 -5.84 -9.09
CA VAL A 53 6.69 -5.99 -8.41
C VAL A 53 6.87 -5.95 -6.90
N PHE A 54 5.92 -5.34 -6.21
CA PHE A 54 5.85 -5.33 -4.75
C PHE A 54 4.40 -5.37 -4.26
N VAL A 55 4.22 -5.69 -2.98
CA VAL A 55 2.90 -5.78 -2.34
C VAL A 55 2.87 -4.84 -1.14
N LEU A 56 1.78 -4.09 -1.03
CA LEU A 56 1.42 -3.34 0.16
C LEU A 56 0.33 -4.10 0.92
N PRO A 57 0.66 -4.80 2.02
CA PRO A 57 -0.31 -5.58 2.77
C PRO A 57 -1.20 -4.69 3.64
N THR A 58 -2.48 -5.05 3.76
CA THR A 58 -3.43 -4.46 4.72
C THR A 58 -3.81 -5.44 5.83
N ARG A 59 -3.68 -6.74 5.56
CA ARG A 59 -3.73 -7.80 6.57
C ARG A 59 -2.54 -8.75 6.38
N PRO A 60 -1.34 -8.38 6.89
CA PRO A 60 -0.11 -9.16 6.73
C PRO A 60 -0.01 -10.37 7.66
N VAL A 61 -0.81 -10.40 8.72
CA VAL A 61 -0.85 -11.47 9.73
C VAL A 61 -2.28 -11.98 9.85
N ASP A 62 -2.43 -13.29 9.84
CA ASP A 62 -3.67 -14.00 10.13
C ASP A 62 -3.47 -14.81 11.42
N ILE A 63 -4.41 -14.71 12.36
CA ILE A 63 -4.37 -15.44 13.63
C ILE A 63 -5.38 -16.56 13.54
N GLN A 64 -4.91 -17.81 13.57
CA GLN A 64 -5.76 -18.98 13.53
C GLN A 64 -5.68 -19.76 14.84
N GLU A 65 -6.83 -20.24 15.29
CA GLU A 65 -6.94 -21.07 16.48
C GLU A 65 -7.43 -22.47 16.13
N PHE A 66 -6.79 -23.51 16.68
CA PHE A 66 -7.16 -24.90 16.46
C PHE A 66 -6.65 -25.80 17.58
N ALA A 67 -7.23 -27.00 17.67
CA ALA A 67 -6.75 -28.03 18.58
C ALA A 67 -5.80 -28.99 17.84
N ASP A 68 -4.66 -29.28 18.45
CA ASP A 68 -3.71 -30.31 18.01
C ASP A 68 -3.29 -31.14 19.22
N ASN A 69 -3.46 -32.46 19.14
CA ASN A 69 -3.20 -33.39 20.24
C ASN A 69 -3.73 -32.92 21.62
N GLN A 70 -5.01 -32.52 21.67
CA GLN A 70 -5.70 -31.99 22.86
C GLN A 70 -5.15 -30.65 23.42
N THR A 71 -4.22 -30.00 22.72
CA THR A 71 -3.69 -28.68 23.07
C THR A 71 -4.33 -27.62 22.19
N TRP A 72 -4.81 -26.54 22.79
CA TRP A 72 -5.29 -25.37 22.05
C TRP A 72 -4.09 -24.54 21.58
N ILE A 73 -4.01 -24.31 20.27
CA ILE A 73 -2.93 -23.58 19.64
C ILE A 73 -3.49 -22.31 19.00
N VAL A 74 -2.91 -21.17 19.36
CA VAL A 74 -3.10 -19.89 18.69
C VAL A 74 -1.86 -19.64 17.83
N LEU A 75 -2.05 -19.62 16.51
CA LEU A 75 -0.98 -19.60 15.53
C LEU A 75 -1.06 -18.35 14.65
N PRO A 76 -0.12 -17.40 14.78
CA PRO A 76 0.04 -16.32 13.82
C PRO A 76 0.72 -16.83 12.55
N ILE A 77 0.08 -16.62 11.41
CA ILE A 77 0.60 -16.90 10.06
C ILE A 77 0.84 -15.56 9.37
N TYR A 78 2.09 -15.27 9.06
CA TYR A 78 2.50 -13.95 8.58
C TYR A 78 3.21 -14.02 7.23
N MET A 79 2.99 -13.00 6.41
CA MET A 79 3.69 -12.84 5.13
C MET A 79 5.20 -12.71 5.33
N THR A 80 5.97 -13.30 4.41
CA THR A 80 7.44 -13.32 4.47
C THR A 80 8.10 -12.88 3.18
N SER A 81 7.50 -13.17 2.03
CA SER A 81 8.06 -12.83 0.73
C SER A 81 6.98 -12.79 -0.34
N VAL A 82 7.30 -12.13 -1.45
CA VAL A 82 6.48 -12.12 -2.66
C VAL A 82 7.33 -12.67 -3.79
N THR A 83 6.80 -13.65 -4.50
CA THR A 83 7.44 -14.26 -5.67
C THR A 83 6.63 -13.94 -6.91
N ARG A 84 7.28 -13.45 -7.96
CA ARG A 84 6.63 -13.19 -9.24
C ARG A 84 6.38 -14.51 -9.99
N ASN A 85 5.18 -14.67 -10.54
CA ASN A 85 4.76 -15.84 -11.32
C ASN A 85 4.78 -15.51 -12.83
N GLY A 86 5.95 -15.15 -13.35
CA GLY A 86 6.07 -14.62 -14.71
C GLY A 86 5.25 -13.33 -14.88
N ASP A 87 4.50 -13.22 -15.98
CA ASP A 87 3.66 -12.05 -16.26
C ASP A 87 2.18 -12.22 -15.86
N SER A 88 1.88 -13.27 -15.08
CA SER A 88 0.51 -13.64 -14.70
C SER A 88 0.16 -13.33 -13.25
N GLY A 89 1.07 -12.73 -12.48
CA GLY A 89 0.80 -12.25 -11.13
C GLY A 89 1.89 -12.61 -10.12
N VAL A 90 1.49 -12.76 -8.86
CA VAL A 90 2.41 -13.04 -7.75
C VAL A 90 1.89 -14.12 -6.81
N THR A 91 2.83 -14.76 -6.12
CA THR A 91 2.57 -15.59 -4.95
C THR A 91 3.09 -14.87 -3.72
N VAL A 92 2.22 -14.53 -2.79
CA VAL A 92 2.58 -14.09 -1.45
C VAL A 92 2.83 -15.34 -0.61
N ASN A 93 4.04 -15.48 -0.07
CA ASN A 93 4.42 -16.58 0.79
C ASN A 93 4.43 -16.11 2.24
N GLY A 94 4.09 -17.00 3.15
CA GLY A 94 4.22 -16.77 4.57
C GLY A 94 4.73 -17.98 5.32
N THR A 95 4.87 -17.79 6.61
CA THR A 95 5.30 -18.82 7.55
C THR A 95 4.59 -18.62 8.88
N ASN A 96 4.85 -19.52 9.81
CA ASN A 96 4.38 -19.46 11.18
C ASN A 96 5.40 -20.12 12.11
N ARG A 97 5.20 -19.93 13.41
CA ARG A 97 5.99 -20.60 14.43
C ARG A 97 5.46 -22.03 14.61
N GLY A 98 6.22 -23.02 14.17
CA GLY A 98 5.87 -24.45 14.35
C GLY A 98 5.71 -25.26 13.07
N ASN A 99 6.00 -24.68 11.89
CA ASN A 99 5.94 -25.37 10.59
C ASN A 99 4.56 -25.96 10.24
N TYR A 100 3.48 -25.37 10.76
CA TYR A 100 2.13 -25.77 10.40
C TYR A 100 1.82 -25.34 8.95
N GLN A 101 1.08 -26.17 8.22
CA GLN A 101 0.56 -25.81 6.90
C GLN A 101 -0.89 -25.36 7.04
N ARG A 102 -1.15 -24.08 6.83
CA ARG A 102 -2.47 -23.47 7.00
C ARG A 102 -2.86 -22.71 5.75
N ILE A 103 -4.15 -22.48 5.55
CA ILE A 103 -4.63 -21.59 4.50
C ILE A 103 -4.76 -20.20 5.13
N PRO A 104 -3.86 -19.24 4.83
CA PRO A 104 -3.87 -17.94 5.49
C PRO A 104 -5.03 -17.07 5.00
N ASN A 105 -5.54 -16.17 5.83
CA ASN A 105 -6.50 -15.15 5.44
C ASN A 105 -5.82 -13.77 5.35
N TRP A 106 -5.46 -13.35 4.15
CA TRP A 106 -4.65 -12.15 3.92
C TRP A 106 -5.35 -11.13 3.04
N ALA A 107 -4.85 -9.90 3.06
CA ALA A 107 -5.31 -8.83 2.17
C ALA A 107 -4.17 -7.84 1.86
N GLY A 108 -4.26 -7.20 0.70
CA GLY A 108 -3.32 -6.19 0.26
C GLY A 108 -3.50 -5.78 -1.20
N THR A 109 -2.54 -5.02 -1.71
CA THR A 109 -2.53 -4.52 -3.09
C THR A 109 -1.18 -4.79 -3.76
N VAL A 110 -1.22 -5.29 -4.99
CA VAL A 110 -0.08 -5.55 -5.86
C VAL A 110 0.19 -4.30 -6.72
N PHE A 111 1.44 -3.89 -6.72
CA PHE A 111 1.96 -2.79 -7.54
C PHE A 111 3.16 -3.24 -8.36
N GLU A 112 3.39 -2.54 -9.46
CA GLU A 112 4.62 -2.69 -10.23
C GLU A 112 5.26 -1.36 -10.59
N ILE A 113 6.58 -1.35 -10.64
CA ILE A 113 7.40 -0.28 -11.22
C ILE A 113 7.76 -0.73 -12.64
N LEU A 114 7.30 0.00 -13.65
CA LEU A 114 7.58 -0.31 -15.05
C LEU A 114 9.09 -0.30 -15.34
N PRO A 115 9.57 -1.21 -16.21
CA PRO A 115 10.99 -1.30 -16.56
C PRO A 115 11.50 -0.01 -17.17
N ALA A 116 12.81 0.22 -17.05
CA ALA A 116 13.45 1.26 -17.84
C ALA A 116 13.49 0.89 -19.32
N ALA A 117 12.66 1.54 -20.13
CA ALA A 117 12.77 1.47 -21.58
C ALA A 117 13.92 2.36 -22.07
N THR A 118 14.49 2.00 -23.22
CA THR A 118 15.54 2.77 -23.93
C THR A 118 15.08 4.15 -24.38
N TYR A 119 13.76 4.39 -24.42
CA TYR A 119 13.15 5.69 -24.73
C TYR A 119 12.39 6.22 -23.52
N ASN A 120 12.47 7.53 -23.30
CA ASN A 120 11.92 8.25 -22.15
C ASN A 120 10.39 8.13 -22.08
N GLU A 121 9.88 7.14 -21.35
CA GLU A 121 8.50 7.15 -20.85
C GLU A 121 8.40 8.25 -19.78
N GLY A 122 8.16 9.47 -20.24
CA GLY A 122 7.89 10.64 -19.41
C GLY A 122 6.39 10.94 -19.34
N LEU A 123 6.03 11.93 -18.53
CA LEU A 123 4.66 12.44 -18.46
C LEU A 123 4.36 13.21 -19.76
N LEU A 124 3.58 12.62 -20.67
CA LEU A 124 3.11 13.28 -21.89
C LEU A 124 1.88 14.13 -21.58
N VAL A 125 2.02 15.45 -21.63
CA VAL A 125 0.89 16.39 -21.63
C VAL A 125 0.55 16.71 -23.09
N SER A 126 -0.30 15.88 -23.71
CA SER A 126 -0.74 16.09 -25.09
C SER A 126 -1.72 17.27 -25.21
N ASN A 127 -2.49 17.52 -24.16
CA ASN A 127 -3.39 18.66 -24.06
C ASN A 127 -3.48 19.13 -22.60
N SER A 128 -3.03 20.36 -22.31
CA SER A 128 -3.10 20.94 -20.96
C SER A 128 -4.49 21.44 -20.56
N THR A 129 -5.49 21.29 -21.43
CA THR A 129 -6.89 21.63 -21.14
C THR A 129 -7.78 20.42 -20.93
N ASP A 130 -7.26 19.21 -21.15
CA ASP A 130 -8.00 17.95 -20.98
C ASP A 130 -7.19 16.94 -20.17
N PHE A 131 -7.35 17.02 -18.84
CA PHE A 131 -6.79 16.05 -17.89
C PHE A 131 -7.70 14.82 -17.68
N THR A 132 -8.81 14.70 -18.42
CA THR A 132 -9.77 13.60 -18.23
C THR A 132 -9.33 12.33 -18.99
N ALA A 133 -8.53 12.50 -20.04
CA ALA A 133 -8.05 11.42 -20.90
C ALA A 133 -6.71 10.81 -20.42
N ILE A 134 -6.67 10.22 -19.22
CA ILE A 134 -5.53 9.40 -18.80
C ILE A 134 -5.71 7.99 -19.39
N SER A 135 -4.86 7.64 -20.36
CA SER A 135 -4.98 6.45 -21.23
C SER A 135 -4.91 5.09 -20.52
N ASN A 136 -4.59 5.05 -19.22
CA ASN A 136 -4.61 3.82 -18.42
C ASN A 136 -5.10 4.07 -16.99
N GLN A 137 -6.27 4.72 -16.84
CA GLN A 137 -6.90 5.01 -15.55
C GLN A 137 -6.87 3.82 -14.58
N ALA A 138 -7.15 2.60 -15.07
CA ALA A 138 -7.19 1.40 -14.23
C ALA A 138 -5.86 1.03 -13.55
N ARG A 139 -4.72 1.62 -13.95
CA ARG A 139 -3.41 1.36 -13.34
C ARG A 139 -2.84 2.57 -12.60
N LEU A 140 -3.46 3.75 -12.74
CA LEU A 140 -2.98 4.96 -12.11
C LEU A 140 -3.76 5.22 -10.81
N MET A 141 -3.03 5.48 -9.74
CA MET A 141 -3.65 5.95 -8.49
C MET A 141 -3.67 7.48 -8.49
N THR A 142 -4.82 8.07 -8.16
CA THR A 142 -5.00 9.52 -8.03
C THR A 142 -5.01 9.93 -6.56
N CYS A 143 -4.55 11.14 -6.28
CA CYS A 143 -4.61 11.70 -4.94
C CYS A 143 -6.06 12.08 -4.62
N ALA A 144 -6.69 11.36 -3.69
CA ALA A 144 -8.06 11.56 -3.27
C ALA A 144 -8.20 12.41 -2.00
N TYR A 145 -7.14 12.53 -1.20
CA TYR A 145 -7.12 13.34 0.01
C TYR A 145 -5.71 13.84 0.31
N VAL A 146 -5.61 15.09 0.77
CA VAL A 146 -4.42 15.67 1.40
C VAL A 146 -4.87 16.49 2.59
N GLY A 147 -4.28 16.25 3.75
CA GLY A 147 -4.59 17.03 4.94
C GLY A 147 -3.77 16.63 6.16
N THR A 148 -3.98 17.36 7.25
CA THR A 148 -3.43 17.02 8.56
C THR A 148 -4.54 16.46 9.43
N VAL A 149 -4.29 15.30 10.03
CA VAL A 149 -5.23 14.60 10.91
C VAL A 149 -4.62 14.38 12.28
N THR A 150 -5.45 14.27 13.30
CA THR A 150 -5.06 13.78 14.62
C THR A 150 -5.71 12.42 14.83
N VAL A 151 -4.90 11.38 15.00
CA VAL A 151 -5.36 10.01 15.24
C VAL A 151 -5.20 9.71 16.72
N ASN A 152 -6.30 9.37 17.40
CA ASN A 152 -6.31 9.02 18.82
C ASN A 152 -6.61 7.52 18.97
N GLY A 153 -5.56 6.69 18.92
CA GLY A 153 -5.66 5.23 18.93
C GLY A 153 -6.13 4.62 17.61
N SER A 154 -7.25 5.10 17.05
CA SER A 154 -7.75 4.67 15.75
C SER A 154 -8.53 5.78 15.04
N MET A 155 -8.46 5.81 13.70
CA MET A 155 -9.23 6.71 12.87
C MET A 155 -9.56 6.04 11.53
N ALA A 156 -10.85 6.03 11.17
CA ALA A 156 -11.28 5.63 9.83
C ALA A 156 -10.74 6.59 8.78
N LEU A 157 -10.36 6.08 7.61
CA LEU A 157 -9.93 6.95 6.51
C LEU A 157 -11.09 7.88 6.07
N PRO A 158 -10.81 9.18 5.82
CA PRO A 158 -11.82 10.11 5.31
C PRO A 158 -12.31 9.75 3.90
N VAL A 159 -11.48 9.06 3.12
CA VAL A 159 -11.80 8.48 1.81
C VAL A 159 -11.12 7.12 1.67
N THR A 160 -11.74 6.20 0.95
CA THR A 160 -11.14 4.88 0.66
C THR A 160 -9.87 5.04 -0.19
N GLY A 161 -8.81 4.32 0.16
CA GLY A 161 -7.57 4.28 -0.61
C GLY A 161 -6.39 3.75 0.19
N ILE A 162 -5.20 4.03 -0.29
CA ILE A 162 -3.92 3.69 0.34
C ILE A 162 -3.36 4.95 1.00
N PRO A 163 -3.27 4.98 2.34
CA PRO A 163 -2.76 6.12 3.07
C PRO A 163 -1.22 6.13 3.08
N PHE A 164 -0.65 7.32 2.89
CA PHE A 164 0.74 7.64 3.14
C PHE A 164 0.78 8.74 4.19
N GLY A 165 1.43 8.43 5.31
CA GLY A 165 1.47 9.31 6.47
C GLY A 165 2.90 9.67 6.86
N LYS A 166 3.09 10.92 7.27
CA LYS A 166 4.24 11.37 8.06
C LYS A 166 3.73 11.96 9.36
N TRP A 167 4.33 11.60 10.48
CA TRP A 167 3.79 11.93 11.79
C TRP A 167 4.87 12.46 12.75
N ASN A 168 4.42 13.08 13.84
CA ASN A 168 5.26 13.89 14.73
C ASN A 168 5.68 13.21 16.05
N ASN A 169 5.26 11.97 16.30
CA ASN A 169 5.58 11.22 17.52
C ASN A 169 6.41 9.97 17.21
N ASN A 170 7.62 9.88 17.77
CA ASN A 170 8.52 8.74 17.56
C ASN A 170 8.27 7.58 18.54
N ASN A 171 7.39 7.76 19.54
CA ASN A 171 7.06 6.74 20.53
C ASN A 171 5.83 5.92 20.16
N VAL A 172 5.36 6.01 18.90
CA VAL A 172 4.22 5.23 18.41
C VAL A 172 4.60 4.35 17.23
N SER A 173 3.87 3.25 17.08
CA SER A 173 3.73 2.53 15.82
C SER A 173 2.43 2.94 15.15
N VAL A 174 2.48 3.06 13.83
CA VAL A 174 1.32 3.38 13.00
C VAL A 174 1.10 2.21 12.05
N GLY A 175 -0.09 1.62 12.11
CA GLY A 175 -0.55 0.56 11.22
C GLY A 175 -1.77 0.98 10.41
N PHE A 176 -2.06 0.24 9.35
CA PHE A 176 -3.29 0.36 8.58
C PHE A 176 -3.90 -1.03 8.40
N ASP A 177 -5.16 -1.20 8.83
CA ASP A 177 -5.86 -2.48 8.80
C ASP A 177 -6.68 -2.72 7.51
N GLY A 178 -6.58 -1.79 6.55
CA GLY A 178 -7.40 -1.76 5.34
C GLY A 178 -8.58 -0.79 5.39
N THR A 179 -8.96 -0.29 6.58
CA THR A 179 -10.04 0.68 6.78
C THR A 179 -9.64 1.84 7.70
N ASN A 180 -8.88 1.55 8.75
CA ASN A 180 -8.50 2.48 9.80
C ASN A 180 -6.98 2.58 9.92
N ILE A 181 -6.52 3.80 10.23
CA ILE A 181 -5.19 4.01 10.78
C ILE A 181 -5.25 3.65 12.27
N ILE A 182 -4.33 2.80 12.72
CA ILE A 182 -4.21 2.35 14.11
C ILE A 182 -2.89 2.89 14.67
N VAL A 183 -2.93 3.46 15.88
CA VAL A 183 -1.78 4.07 16.56
C VAL A 183 -1.59 3.46 17.93
N ARG A 184 -0.44 2.81 18.14
CA ARG A 184 -0.09 2.13 19.40
C ARG A 184 1.19 2.69 20.00
N ASP A 185 1.22 2.79 21.32
CA ASP A 185 2.42 3.16 22.08
C ASP A 185 3.47 2.03 21.98
N ILE A 186 4.68 2.36 21.53
CA ILE A 186 5.81 1.41 21.48
C ILE A 186 6.80 1.57 22.64
N SER A 187 6.61 2.59 23.48
CA SER A 187 7.35 2.80 24.72
C SER A 187 6.72 2.07 25.91
N TYR A 188 5.45 1.66 25.79
CA TYR A 188 4.77 0.83 26.79
C TYR A 188 5.41 -0.55 26.91
N SER A 189 5.85 -0.89 28.13
CA SER A 189 6.55 -2.15 28.44
C SER A 189 5.65 -3.25 29.03
N GLY A 190 4.34 -3.03 29.08
CA GLY A 190 3.40 -4.05 29.53
C GLY A 190 3.14 -5.12 28.46
N ARG A 191 2.11 -5.95 28.69
CA ARG A 191 1.70 -7.00 27.75
C ARG A 191 0.44 -6.64 26.97
N ASP A 192 -0.19 -5.53 27.33
CA ASP A 192 -1.43 -5.05 26.73
C ASP A 192 -1.13 -4.13 25.53
N ASP A 193 -2.12 -4.01 24.64
CA ASP A 193 -2.05 -3.13 23.48
C ASP A 193 -2.64 -1.75 23.85
N VAL A 194 -1.78 -0.75 23.99
CA VAL A 194 -2.15 0.58 24.48
C VAL A 194 -2.21 1.59 23.31
N SER A 195 -3.36 2.23 23.16
CA SER A 195 -3.57 3.31 22.20
C SER A 195 -2.77 4.56 22.56
N GLU A 196 -2.28 5.28 21.55
CA GLU A 196 -1.69 6.60 21.72
C GLU A 196 -2.18 7.58 20.63
N SER A 197 -1.82 8.87 20.78
CA SER A 197 -2.20 9.95 19.87
C SER A 197 -1.03 10.42 19.02
N VAL A 198 -1.33 10.79 17.77
CA VAL A 198 -0.37 11.44 16.88
C VAL A 198 -1.04 12.43 15.94
N THR A 199 -0.31 13.49 15.57
CA THR A 199 -0.68 14.35 14.44
C THR A 199 0.09 13.89 13.20
N MET A 200 -0.64 13.72 12.10
CA MET A 200 -0.12 13.15 10.86
C MET A 200 -0.47 14.03 9.65
N GLU A 201 0.54 14.32 8.84
CA GLU A 201 0.38 14.76 7.45
C GLU A 201 0.00 13.52 6.63
N LEU A 202 -1.22 13.49 6.10
CA LEU A 202 -1.83 12.34 5.45
C LEU A 202 -2.18 12.64 4.00
N VAL A 203 -1.75 11.75 3.11
CA VAL A 203 -2.17 11.71 1.71
C VAL A 203 -2.80 10.35 1.43
N ILE A 204 -3.94 10.31 0.74
CA ILE A 204 -4.60 9.05 0.37
C ILE A 204 -4.71 8.99 -1.14
N PHE A 205 -4.23 7.88 -1.70
CA PHE A 205 -4.35 7.59 -3.13
C PHE A 205 -5.38 6.50 -3.37
N ASN A 206 -6.20 6.63 -4.41
CA ASN A 206 -7.09 5.56 -4.84
C ASN A 206 -7.19 5.48 -6.36
N ASN A 207 -7.74 4.38 -6.87
CA ASN A 207 -7.91 4.16 -8.30
C ASN A 207 -9.25 4.72 -8.80
N THR A 208 -9.46 6.02 -8.56
CA THR A 208 -10.64 6.76 -9.05
C THR A 208 -10.18 7.78 -10.07
N ALA A 209 -10.97 7.99 -11.11
CA ALA A 209 -10.71 9.06 -12.08
C ALA A 209 -10.58 10.41 -11.36
N PRO A 210 -9.60 11.26 -11.70
CA PRO A 210 -9.52 12.60 -11.14
C PRO A 210 -10.74 13.39 -11.61
N VAL A 211 -11.34 14.17 -10.71
CA VAL A 211 -12.40 15.12 -11.05
C VAL A 211 -11.73 16.43 -11.43
N ALA A 212 -12.18 17.05 -12.52
CA ALA A 212 -11.69 18.38 -12.90
C ALA A 212 -11.93 19.38 -11.76
N GLY A 213 -10.89 20.11 -11.38
CA GLY A 213 -11.01 21.22 -10.44
C GLY A 213 -11.62 22.46 -11.10
N ASP A 214 -11.87 23.50 -10.31
CA ASP A 214 -12.56 24.72 -10.75
C ASP A 214 -11.74 25.61 -11.72
N GLY A 215 -10.48 25.26 -11.99
CA GLY A 215 -9.57 26.02 -12.85
C GLY A 215 -8.56 26.87 -12.08
#